data_AF-A0A1X2ZSH2-F1
#
_entry.id   AF-A0A1X2ZSH2-F1
#
_cell.length_a   1.000
_cell.length_b   1.000
_cell.length_c   1.000
_cell.angle_alpha   90.00
_cell.angle_beta   90.00
_cell.angle_gamma   90.00
#
_symmetry.space_group_name_H-M   'P 1'
#
loop_
_entity.id
_entity.type
_entity.pdbx_description
1 polymer ?
#
loop_
_entity_poly.entity_id
_entity_poly.type
_entity_poly.pdbx_seq_one_letter_code
_entity_poly.pdbx_strand_id
1 'polypeptide(L)'
;TLTKGGTTDQPNYTGSFSRIDDGEYKLVESHTPAGYNTAADKTFTITADHDTNADDPKLNWVKIDNVEGTVNTGAVQVNIENKKGSNLPSTGGMGTVLLYVAGIAVFVLAGATLVMALRRRNA
;
A
#
# COMPACT_ATOMS: atom_id res chain seq x y z
N THR A 1 12.16 -18.16 2.04
CA THR A 1 13.11 -17.51 1.11
C THR A 1 12.36 -16.69 0.10
N LEU A 2 12.89 -15.54 -0.32
CA LEU A 2 12.32 -14.71 -1.39
C LEU A 2 13.14 -14.88 -2.67
N THR A 3 12.48 -15.26 -3.76
CA THR A 3 13.10 -15.40 -5.08
C THR A 3 12.52 -14.35 -6.02
N LYS A 4 13.38 -13.56 -6.66
CA LYS A 4 12.99 -12.59 -7.69
C LYS A 4 12.91 -13.28 -9.06
N GLY A 5 11.85 -13.00 -9.81
CA GLY A 5 11.71 -13.36 -11.22
C GLY A 5 11.10 -12.22 -12.04
N GLY A 6 10.46 -12.57 -13.15
CA GLY A 6 9.77 -11.63 -14.03
C GLY A 6 10.71 -10.85 -14.94
N THR A 7 10.19 -9.79 -15.56
CA THR A 7 10.98 -8.89 -16.42
C THR A 7 11.41 -7.65 -15.63
N THR A 8 12.34 -6.86 -16.19
CA THR A 8 12.77 -5.59 -15.58
C THR A 8 11.61 -4.64 -15.32
N ASP A 9 10.63 -4.61 -16.22
CA ASP A 9 9.45 -3.73 -16.12
C ASP A 9 8.32 -4.32 -15.25
N GLN A 10 8.30 -5.64 -15.07
CA GLN A 10 7.33 -6.35 -14.24
C GLN A 10 8.03 -7.43 -13.40
N PRO A 11 8.73 -7.03 -12.33
CA PRO A 11 9.35 -7.97 -11.42
C PRO A 11 8.27 -8.72 -10.63
N ASN A 12 8.43 -10.02 -10.45
CA ASN A 12 7.65 -10.79 -9.49
C ASN A 12 8.56 -11.34 -8.38
N TYR A 13 7.97 -11.58 -7.22
CA TYR A 13 8.67 -12.10 -6.04
C TYR A 13 7.88 -13.26 -5.46
N THR A 14 8.55 -14.39 -5.27
CA THR A 14 7.95 -15.58 -4.67
C THR A 14 8.54 -15.78 -3.28
N GLY A 15 7.68 -15.73 -2.26
CA GLY A 15 8.02 -16.09 -0.89
C GLY A 15 7.60 -17.52 -0.58
N SER A 16 8.53 -18.34 -0.10
CA SER A 16 8.23 -19.67 0.43
C SER A 16 8.32 -19.67 1.95
N PHE A 17 7.24 -20.10 2.59
CA PHE A 17 7.09 -20.30 4.02
C PHE A 17 6.73 -21.77 4.25
N SER A 18 7.26 -22.37 5.30
CA SER A 18 7.05 -23.79 5.62
C SER A 18 6.60 -23.92 7.06
N ARG A 19 5.82 -24.97 7.35
CA ARG A 19 5.26 -25.24 8.69
C ARG A 19 4.38 -24.09 9.19
N ILE A 20 3.47 -23.65 8.33
CA ILE A 20 2.41 -22.72 8.69
C ILE A 20 1.15 -23.56 8.90
N ASP A 21 0.57 -23.45 10.09
CA ASP A 21 -0.67 -24.14 10.45
C ASP A 21 -1.89 -23.42 9.85
N ASP A 22 -3.08 -23.98 10.02
CA ASP A 22 -4.32 -23.30 9.67
C ASP A 22 -4.57 -22.11 10.60
N GLY A 23 -5.11 -21.03 10.04
CA GLY A 23 -5.34 -19.79 10.77
C GLY A 23 -5.42 -18.54 9.88
N GLU A 24 -5.61 -17.40 10.54
CA GLU A 24 -5.62 -16.09 9.90
C GLU A 24 -4.22 -15.48 9.88
N TYR A 25 -3.78 -15.02 8.71
CA TYR A 25 -2.45 -14.47 8.50
C TYR A 25 -2.48 -13.12 7.82
N LYS A 26 -1.40 -12.37 8.02
CA LYS A 26 -1.18 -11.05 7.41
C LYS A 26 0.23 -10.96 6.83
N LEU A 27 0.32 -10.62 5.56
CA LEU A 27 1.56 -10.22 4.91
C LEU A 27 1.77 -8.72 5.11
N VAL A 28 2.84 -8.38 5.81
CA VAL A 28 3.21 -6.99 6.17
C VAL A 28 4.53 -6.63 5.50
N GLU A 29 4.59 -5.44 4.91
CA GLU A 29 5.86 -4.88 4.46
C GLU A 29 6.67 -4.38 5.67
N SER A 30 7.72 -5.10 6.03
CA SER A 30 8.56 -4.74 7.19
C SER A 30 9.45 -3.53 6.97
N HIS A 31 9.78 -3.22 5.71
CA HIS A 31 10.65 -2.10 5.36
C HIS A 31 10.25 -1.50 4.01
N THR A 32 9.85 -0.23 4.03
CA THR A 32 9.55 0.54 2.82
C THR A 32 10.80 1.30 2.37
N PRO A 33 11.27 1.12 1.12
CA PRO A 33 12.40 1.86 0.61
C PRO A 33 12.17 3.38 0.56
N ALA A 34 13.24 4.16 0.68
CA ALA A 34 13.16 5.61 0.58
C ALA A 34 12.54 6.06 -0.77
N GLY A 35 11.55 6.96 -0.71
CA GLY A 35 10.85 7.48 -1.89
C GLY A 35 9.66 6.63 -2.37
N TYR A 36 9.26 5.59 -1.62
CA TYR A 36 8.08 4.77 -1.89
C TYR A 36 7.06 4.86 -0.76
N ASN A 37 5.79 4.56 -1.07
CA ASN A 37 4.74 4.40 -0.07
C ASN A 37 4.72 2.97 0.43
N THR A 38 4.52 2.79 1.74
CA THR A 38 4.36 1.47 2.36
C THR A 38 3.18 0.73 1.76
N ALA A 39 3.38 -0.52 1.38
CA ALA A 39 2.31 -1.37 0.88
C ALA A 39 1.28 -1.62 1.98
N ALA A 40 -0.01 -1.61 1.60
CA ALA A 40 -1.06 -2.00 2.53
C ALA A 40 -0.95 -3.48 2.86
N ASP A 41 -1.19 -3.81 4.14
CA ASP A 41 -1.20 -5.19 4.62
C ASP A 41 -2.19 -6.05 3.82
N LYS A 42 -1.80 -7.31 3.60
CA LYS A 42 -2.66 -8.30 2.93
C LYS A 42 -3.02 -9.41 3.89
N THR A 43 -4.30 -9.59 4.14
CA THR A 43 -4.83 -10.66 4.99
C THR A 43 -5.29 -11.83 4.14
N PHE A 44 -5.06 -13.05 4.62
CA PHE A 44 -5.52 -14.29 3.99
C PHE A 44 -5.70 -15.36 5.07
N THR A 45 -6.57 -16.33 4.81
CA THR A 45 -6.85 -17.42 5.75
C THR A 45 -6.33 -18.73 5.19
N ILE A 46 -5.52 -19.45 5.96
CA ILE A 46 -5.15 -20.84 5.65
C ILE A 46 -6.15 -21.73 6.36
N THR A 47 -6.77 -22.65 5.62
CA THR A 47 -7.64 -23.69 6.20
C THR A 47 -7.16 -25.06 5.71
N ALA A 48 -7.25 -26.06 6.57
CA ALA A 48 -6.88 -27.43 6.23
C ALA A 48 -7.79 -28.41 6.94
N ASP A 49 -8.04 -29.55 6.31
CA ASP A 49 -8.70 -30.70 6.92
C ASP A 49 -7.77 -31.89 6.88
N HIS A 50 -7.71 -32.62 7.99
CA HIS A 50 -6.89 -33.81 8.14
C HIS A 50 -7.58 -34.80 9.07
N ASP A 51 -7.19 -36.06 8.96
CA ASP A 51 -7.70 -37.10 9.83
C ASP A 51 -7.25 -36.85 11.28
N THR A 52 -8.20 -36.65 12.18
CA THR A 52 -7.91 -36.33 13.59
C THR A 52 -7.85 -37.57 14.49
N ASN A 53 -8.40 -38.69 14.04
CA ASN A 53 -8.58 -39.90 14.85
C ASN A 53 -7.97 -41.17 14.21
N ALA A 54 -7.12 -41.01 13.19
CA ALA A 54 -6.46 -42.13 12.51
C ALA A 54 -5.07 -42.40 13.10
N ASP A 55 -4.66 -43.67 13.12
CA ASP A 55 -3.30 -44.07 13.53
C ASP A 55 -2.21 -43.49 12.60
N ASP A 56 -2.57 -43.21 11.34
CA ASP A 56 -1.76 -42.51 10.34
C ASP A 56 -2.57 -41.34 9.76
N PRO A 57 -2.55 -40.16 10.40
CA PRO A 57 -3.39 -39.04 10.02
C PRO A 57 -2.95 -38.44 8.69
N LYS A 58 -3.88 -38.34 7.73
CA LYS A 58 -3.60 -37.79 6.39
C LYS A 58 -4.22 -36.43 6.20
N LEU A 59 -3.53 -35.60 5.43
CA LEU A 59 -4.10 -34.35 4.93
C LEU A 59 -5.17 -34.69 3.89
N ASN A 60 -6.38 -34.17 4.07
CA ASN A 60 -7.48 -34.33 3.11
C ASN A 60 -7.47 -33.18 2.10
N TRP A 61 -7.34 -31.94 2.58
CA TRP A 61 -7.18 -30.75 1.75
C TRP A 61 -6.53 -29.60 2.51
N VAL A 62 -5.98 -28.65 1.77
CA VAL A 62 -5.47 -27.37 2.28
C VAL A 62 -5.88 -26.25 1.32
N LYS A 63 -6.24 -25.08 1.85
CA LYS A 63 -6.69 -23.92 1.08
C LYS A 63 -6.08 -22.64 1.64
N ILE A 64 -5.82 -21.68 0.76
CA ILE A 64 -5.70 -20.27 1.12
C ILE A 64 -6.93 -19.56 0.56
N ASP A 65 -7.74 -18.99 1.43
CA ASP A 65 -9.06 -18.44 1.10
C ASP A 65 -9.88 -19.45 0.28
N ASN A 66 -10.08 -19.19 -1.02
CA ASN A 66 -10.82 -20.08 -1.94
C ASN A 66 -9.92 -20.86 -2.92
N VAL A 67 -8.60 -20.80 -2.76
CA VAL A 67 -7.62 -21.45 -3.65
C VAL A 67 -7.16 -22.77 -3.05
N GLU A 68 -7.38 -23.88 -3.76
CA GLU A 68 -6.96 -25.22 -3.32
C GLU A 68 -5.45 -25.44 -3.48
N GLY A 69 -4.86 -26.07 -2.46
CA GLY A 69 -3.49 -26.54 -2.48
C GLY A 69 -3.36 -27.99 -2.93
N THR A 70 -2.11 -28.44 -2.98
CA THR A 70 -1.75 -29.81 -3.33
C THR A 70 -1.61 -30.66 -2.08
N VAL A 71 -2.48 -31.66 -1.93
CA VAL A 71 -2.52 -32.57 -0.77
C VAL A 71 -1.20 -33.31 -0.57
N ASN A 72 -0.62 -33.87 -1.65
CA ASN A 72 0.61 -34.67 -1.57
C ASN A 72 1.82 -33.90 -1.02
N THR A 73 1.84 -32.58 -1.16
CA THR A 73 2.94 -31.72 -0.73
C THR A 73 2.55 -30.81 0.43
N GLY A 74 1.26 -30.73 0.80
CA GLY A 74 0.72 -29.75 1.73
C GLY A 74 0.93 -28.30 1.28
N ALA A 75 1.23 -28.07 0.00
CA ALA A 75 1.62 -26.76 -0.50
C ALA A 75 0.45 -26.06 -1.18
N VAL A 76 0.27 -24.79 -0.86
CA VAL A 76 -0.71 -23.91 -1.49
C VAL A 76 -0.02 -22.61 -1.90
N GLN A 77 -0.32 -22.12 -3.10
CA GLN A 77 0.28 -20.93 -3.66
C GLN A 77 -0.82 -19.95 -4.06
N VAL A 78 -0.67 -18.70 -3.66
CA VAL A 78 -1.52 -17.59 -4.06
C VAL A 78 -0.69 -16.45 -4.61
N ASN A 79 -1.22 -15.79 -5.63
CA ASN A 79 -0.62 -14.59 -6.18
C ASN A 79 -1.17 -13.38 -5.44
N ILE A 80 -0.29 -12.60 -4.84
CA ILE A 80 -0.64 -11.35 -4.18
C ILE A 80 -0.24 -10.20 -5.09
N GLU A 81 -1.22 -9.51 -5.66
CA GLU A 81 -0.98 -8.32 -6.46
C GLU A 81 -0.63 -7.12 -5.58
N ASN A 82 0.57 -6.58 -5.77
CA ASN A 82 0.97 -5.31 -5.18
C ASN A 82 0.62 -4.15 -6.15
N LYS A 83 -0.40 -3.37 -5.80
CA LYS A 83 -0.75 -2.16 -6.55
C LYS A 83 0.00 -0.97 -5.94
N LYS A 84 0.79 -0.26 -6.77
CA LYS A 84 1.48 0.96 -6.33
C LYS A 84 0.44 1.96 -5.80
N GLY A 85 0.69 2.52 -4.62
CA GLY A 85 -0.08 3.65 -4.10
C GLY A 85 0.00 4.83 -5.06
N SER A 86 -1.09 5.59 -5.17
CA SER A 86 -1.13 6.81 -5.99
C SER A 86 -0.22 7.86 -5.36
N ASN A 87 0.93 8.12 -5.96
CA ASN A 87 1.65 9.37 -5.75
C ASN A 87 0.85 10.43 -6.48
N LEU A 88 -0.18 11.00 -5.83
CA LEU A 88 -0.78 12.22 -6.37
C LEU A 88 0.38 13.21 -6.53
N PRO A 89 0.51 13.85 -7.72
CA PRO A 89 1.49 14.90 -7.87
C PRO A 89 1.23 15.89 -6.74
N SER A 90 2.28 16.24 -5.99
CA SER A 90 2.19 17.34 -5.05
C SER A 90 1.81 18.58 -5.87
N THR A 91 0.54 18.94 -5.86
CA THR A 91 0.02 20.07 -6.64
C THR A 91 0.46 21.33 -5.92
N GLY A 92 1.66 21.79 -6.29
CA GLY A 92 2.32 22.90 -5.62
C GLY A 92 3.80 22.96 -5.97
N GLY A 93 4.16 22.86 -7.25
CA GLY A 93 5.54 23.13 -7.69
C GLY A 93 5.95 24.58 -7.38
N MET A 94 7.25 24.88 -7.42
CA MET A 94 7.78 26.23 -7.15
C MET A 94 7.06 27.37 -7.91
N GLY A 95 6.48 27.11 -9.09
CA GLY A 95 5.68 28.08 -9.84
C GLY A 95 4.41 28.58 -9.14
N THR A 96 3.78 27.76 -8.29
CA THR A 96 2.58 28.17 -7.52
C THR A 96 2.93 29.11 -6.36
N VAL A 97 4.14 29.02 -5.81
CA VAL A 97 4.62 29.91 -4.75
C VAL A 97 4.69 31.35 -5.24
N LEU A 98 5.15 31.56 -6.48
CA LEU A 98 5.20 32.89 -7.09
C LEU A 98 3.78 33.50 -7.22
N LEU A 99 2.78 32.68 -7.57
CA LEU A 99 1.40 33.13 -7.68
C LEU A 99 0.80 33.52 -6.32
N TYR A 100 1.10 32.76 -5.26
CA TYR A 100 0.66 33.13 -3.90
C TYR A 100 1.30 34.44 -3.42
N VAL A 101 2.60 34.63 -3.64
CA VAL A 101 3.31 35.85 -3.27
C VAL A 101 2.77 37.05 -4.05
N ALA A 102 2.58 36.91 -5.36
CA ALA A 102 2.00 37.95 -6.20
C ALA A 102 0.56 38.30 -5.77
N GLY A 103 -0.27 37.30 -5.48
CA GLY A 103 -1.63 37.49 -4.97
C GLY A 103 -1.67 38.27 -3.66
N ILE A 104 -0.84 37.87 -2.68
CA ILE A 104 -0.73 38.57 -1.39
C ILE A 104 -0.30 40.03 -1.59
N ALA A 105 0.68 40.30 -2.46
CA ALA A 105 1.15 41.65 -2.72
C ALA A 105 0.04 42.57 -3.27
N VAL A 106 -0.77 42.07 -4.22
CA VAL A 106 -1.92 42.81 -4.77
C VAL A 106 -2.95 43.12 -3.68
N PHE A 107 -3.27 42.15 -2.82
CA PHE A 107 -4.21 42.35 -1.72
C PHE A 107 -3.74 43.38 -0.69
N VAL A 108 -2.45 43.39 -0.35
CA VAL A 108 -1.88 44.38 0.57
C VAL A 108 -1.96 45.79 -0.03
N LEU A 109 -1.64 45.95 -1.31
CA LEU A 109 -1.74 47.23 -2.01
C LEU A 109 -3.19 47.74 -2.07
N ALA A 110 -4.13 46.86 -2.41
CA ALA A 110 -5.55 47.20 -2.42
C ALA A 110 -6.07 47.56 -1.02
N GLY A 111 -5.68 46.81 0.02
CA GLY A 111 -6.03 47.10 1.41
C GLY A 111 -5.48 48.43 1.89
N ALA A 112 -4.21 48.72 1.60
CA ALA A 112 -3.57 49.97 1.98
C ALA A 112 -4.21 51.18 1.30
N THR A 113 -4.50 51.10 -0.01
CA THR A 113 -5.16 52.18 -0.75
C THR A 113 -6.59 52.41 -0.27
N LEU A 114 -7.35 51.35 0.02
CA LEU A 114 -8.70 51.45 0.57
C LEU A 114 -8.70 52.11 1.96
N VAL A 115 -7.81 51.70 2.86
CA VAL A 115 -7.68 52.29 4.20
C VAL A 115 -7.32 53.77 4.11
N MET A 116 -6.37 54.14 3.24
CA MET A 116 -6.01 55.55 3.03
C MET A 116 -7.18 56.37 2.48
N ALA A 117 -7.96 55.82 1.54
CA ALA A 117 -9.13 56.50 1.00
C ALA A 117 -10.24 56.70 2.05
N LEU A 118 -10.49 55.69 2.89
CA LEU A 118 -11.47 55.80 3.99
C LEU A 118 -11.00 56.81 5.06
N ARG A 119 -9.71 56.82 5.39
CA ARG A 119 -9.15 57.77 6.35
C ARG A 119 -9.25 59.22 5.87
N ARG A 120 -9.13 59.45 4.56
CA ARG A 120 -9.30 60.77 3.94
C ARG A 120 -10.76 61.23 3.86
N ARG A 121 -11.72 60.31 3.96
CA ARG A 121 -13.15 60.64 4.03
C ARG A 121 -13.63 60.91 5.45
N ASN A 122 -12.94 60.34 6.44
CA ASN A 122 -13.22 60.50 7.87
C ASN A 122 -12.39 61.63 8.51
N ALA A 123 -11.54 62.30 7.74
CA ALA A 123 -10.79 63.50 8.10
C ALA A 123 -11.36 64.69 7.32
#